data_AF-A0A847I383-F1
#
_entry.id   AF-A0A847I383-F1
#
_cell.length_a   1.000
_cell.length_b   1.000
_cell.length_c   1.000
_cell.angle_alpha   90.00
_cell.angle_beta   90.00
_cell.angle_gamma   90.00
#
_symmetry.space_group_name_H-M   'P 1'
#
loop_
_entity.id
_entity.type
_entity.pdbx_description
1 polymer ?
#
loop_
_entity_poly.entity_id
_entity_poly.type
_entity_poly.pdbx_seq_one_letter_code
_entity_poly.pdbx_strand_id
1 'polypeptide(L)' 'MSATSQISLIERFTSSRVLLVGDFMLDRYVFGDAERISPEAPVPVLRVIERQDRVGGAGSVALNVVALGG' A
#
# COMPACT_ATOMS: atom_id res chain seq x y z
N MET A 1 -25.25 19.62 2.42
CA MET A 1 -25.06 18.27 3.00
C MET A 1 -23.92 18.37 4.00
N SER A 2 -24.23 18.29 5.30
CA SER A 2 -23.29 18.64 6.40
C SER A 2 -22.28 17.52 6.69
N ALA A 3 -21.03 17.87 7.00
CA ALA A 3 -19.93 16.95 7.35
C ALA A 3 -20.30 15.94 8.46
N THR A 4 -21.23 16.30 9.34
CA THR A 4 -21.77 15.42 10.38
C THR A 4 -22.42 14.14 9.81
N SER A 5 -23.02 14.21 8.63
CA SER A 5 -23.63 13.06 7.95
C SER A 5 -22.58 12.06 7.42
N GLN A 6 -21.38 12.54 7.07
CA GLN A 6 -20.31 11.69 6.55
C GLN A 6 -19.62 10.92 7.69
N ILE A 7 -19.43 11.56 8.85
CA ILE A 7 -18.84 10.93 10.03
C ILE A 7 -19.72 9.78 10.52
N SER A 8 -21.03 9.99 10.63
CA SER A 8 -21.96 8.96 11.08
C SER A 8 -22.04 7.76 10.13
N LEU A 9 -21.75 7.95 8.83
CA LEU A 9 -21.66 6.85 7.87
C LEU A 9 -20.44 5.96 8.14
N ILE A 10 -19.29 6.57 8.45
CA ILE A 10 -18.04 5.85 8.73
C ILE A 10 -18.17 5.03 10.03
N GLU A 11 -18.82 5.58 11.06
CA GLU A 11 -19.04 4.86 12.33
C GLU A 11 -19.77 3.52 12.13
N ARG A 12 -20.65 3.42 11.13
CA ARG A 12 -21.39 2.18 10.82
C ARG A 12 -20.49 1.06 10.29
N PHE A 13 -19.33 1.38 9.70
CA PHE A 13 -18.38 0.38 9.20
C PHE A 13 -17.81 -0.49 10.29
N THR A 14 -17.75 0.00 11.54
CA THR A 14 -17.32 -0.77 12.73
C THR A 14 -18.08 -2.09 12.94
N SER A 15 -19.30 -2.19 12.40
CA SER A 15 -20.17 -3.37 12.54
C SER A 15 -20.22 -4.25 11.29
N SER A 16 -19.50 -3.87 10.23
CA SER A 16 -19.47 -4.60 8.97
C SER A 16 -18.63 -5.87 9.06
N ARG A 17 -19.07 -6.94 8.40
CA ARG A 17 -18.27 -8.15 8.20
C ARG A 17 -17.89 -8.24 6.74
N VAL A 18 -16.61 -8.17 6.45
CA VAL A 18 -16.08 -8.21 5.08
C VAL A 18 -15.35 -9.54 4.85
N LEU A 19 -15.81 -10.33 3.87
CA LEU A 19 -15.07 -11.47 3.35
C LEU A 19 -14.24 -10.99 2.16
N LEU A 20 -12.92 -11.04 2.31
CA LEU A 20 -11.99 -10.71 1.23
C LEU A 20 -11.50 -11.99 0.56
N VAL A 21 -11.63 -12.05 -0.76
CA VAL A 21 -11.11 -13.13 -1.61
C VAL A 21 -10.32 -12.51 -2.75
N GLY A 22 -9.07 -12.91 -2.89
CA GLY A 22 -8.18 -12.42 -3.92
C GLY A 22 -6.73 -12.71 -3.59
N ASP A 23 -5.84 -12.25 -4.46
CA ASP A 23 -4.41 -12.53 -4.35
C ASP A 23 -3.70 -11.54 -3.42
N PHE A 24 -2.83 -12.08 -2.57
CA PHE A 24 -1.93 -11.31 -1.74
C PHE A 24 -0.58 -11.17 -2.45
N MET A 25 -0.02 -9.97 -2.39
CA MET A 25 1.28 -9.67 -2.98
C MET A 25 2.10 -8.80 -2.03
N LEU A 26 3.41 -8.77 -2.23
CA LEU A 26 4.34 -7.96 -1.46
C LEU A 26 4.83 -6.81 -2.35
N ASP A 27 4.51 -5.59 -1.96
CA ASP A 27 5.01 -4.38 -2.60
C ASP A 27 6.33 -4.00 -1.93
N ARG A 28 7.45 -4.28 -2.61
CA ARG A 28 8.78 -3.90 -2.16
C ARG A 28 9.24 -2.62 -2.84
N TYR A 29 9.42 -1.59 -2.03
CA TYR A 29 10.02 -0.32 -2.44
C TYR A 29 11.52 -0.36 -2.17
N VAL A 30 12.32 0.03 -3.16
CA VAL A 30 13.77 0.11 -3.05
C VAL A 30 14.17 1.55 -3.34
N PHE A 31 14.74 2.22 -2.35
CA PHE A 31 15.18 3.60 -2.45
C PHE A 31 16.71 3.66 -2.48
N GLY A 32 17.25 4.58 -3.26
CA GLY A 32 18.68 4.72 -3.44
C GLY A 32 19.02 5.75 -4.51
N ASP A 33 20.32 6.00 -4.68
CA ASP A 33 20.82 6.95 -5.67
C ASP A 33 21.29 6.20 -6.92
N ALA A 34 21.03 6.76 -8.10
CA ALA A 34 21.41 6.19 -9.40
C ALA A 34 22.38 7.11 -10.15
N GLU A 35 23.56 7.35 -9.55
CA GLU A 35 24.54 8.36 -10.03
C GLU A 35 25.42 7.88 -11.19
N ARG A 36 25.38 6.58 -11.55
CA ARG A 36 26.23 6.01 -12.60
C ARG A 36 25.46 5.09 -13.55
N ILE A 37 26.01 4.96 -14.75
CA ILE A 37 25.57 4.00 -15.77
C ILE A 37 26.41 2.72 -15.66
N SER A 38 25.79 1.56 -15.90
CA SER A 38 26.48 0.27 -15.94
C SER A 38 27.46 0.22 -17.12
N PRO A 39 28.70 -0.26 -16.92
CA PRO A 39 29.63 -0.51 -18.03
C PRO A 39 29.22 -1.71 -18.90
N GLU A 40 28.34 -2.59 -18.42
CA GLU A 40 27.86 -3.79 -19.13
C GLU A 40 26.65 -3.53 -20.03
N ALA A 41 25.83 -2.50 -19.73
CA ALA A 41 24.67 -2.10 -20.52
C ALA A 41 24.29 -0.64 -20.26
N PRO A 42 23.61 0.06 -21.19
CA PRO A 42 23.21 1.47 -21.03
C PRO A 42 22.00 1.63 -20.09
N VAL A 43 22.14 1.16 -18.84
CA VAL A 43 21.13 1.21 -17.78
C VAL A 43 21.73 1.82 -16.50
N PRO A 44 20.97 2.59 -15.70
CA PRO A 44 21.44 3.12 -14.43
C PRO A 44 21.70 2.01 -13.40
N VAL A 45 22.68 2.22 -12.53
CA VAL A 45 22.93 1.34 -11.38
C VAL A 45 22.41 2.00 -10.12
N LEU A 46 21.37 1.42 -9.50
CA LEU A 46 20.82 1.91 -8.23
C LEU A 46 21.69 1.46 -7.05
N ARG A 47 22.32 2.40 -6.35
CA ARG A 47 22.94 2.16 -5.05
C ARG A 47 21.85 2.18 -3.98
N VAL A 48 21.39 1.01 -3.56
CA VAL A 48 20.31 0.89 -2.58
C VAL A 48 20.72 1.43 -1.22
N ILE A 49 19.88 2.28 -0.65
CA ILE A 49 20.01 2.88 0.68
C ILE A 49 18.96 2.32 1.62
N GLU A 50 17.74 2.11 1.13
CA GLU A 50 16.61 1.65 1.94
C GLU A 50 15.73 0.67 1.17
N ARG A 51 15.11 -0.25 1.90
CA ARG A 51 14.03 -1.10 1.40
C ARG A 51 12.85 -1.02 2.34
N GLN A 52 11.65 -0.83 1.79
CA GLN A 52 10.40 -0.91 2.55
C GLN A 52 9.51 -1.96 1.92
N ASP A 53 9.02 -2.87 2.76
CA ASP A 53 8.08 -3.91 2.36
C ASP A 53 6.68 -3.50 2.84
N ARG A 54 5.70 -3.57 1.94
CA ARG A 54 4.28 -3.30 2.23
C ARG A 54 3.40 -4.41 1.69
N VAL A 55 2.27 -4.62 2.32
CA VAL A 55 1.26 -5.54 1.79
C VAL A 55 0.57 -4.91 0.58
N GLY A 56 0.58 -5.62 -0.54
CA GLY A 56 -0.09 -5.24 -1.77
C GLY A 56 -1.28 -6.13 -2.08
N GLY A 57 -1.97 -5.84 -3.19
CA GLY A 57 -3.12 -6.62 -3.64
C GLY A 57 -4.22 -6.68 -2.59
N ALA A 58 -4.73 -7.88 -2.31
CA ALA A 58 -5.73 -8.11 -1.26
C ALA A 58 -5.25 -7.61 0.12
N GLY A 59 -3.95 -7.63 0.39
CA GLY A 59 -3.40 -7.08 1.65
C GLY A 59 -3.63 -5.58 1.81
N SER A 60 -3.49 -4.81 0.73
CA SER A 60 -3.77 -3.36 0.74
C SER A 60 -5.26 -3.08 0.95
N VAL A 61 -6.14 -3.88 0.34
CA VAL A 61 -7.59 -3.79 0.55
C VAL A 61 -7.94 -4.10 2.00
N ALA A 62 -7.38 -5.16 2.58
CA ALA A 62 -7.60 -5.53 3.98
C ALA A 62 -7.18 -4.40 4.94
N LEU A 63 -6.05 -3.73 4.69
CA LEU A 63 -5.64 -2.58 5.51
C LEU A 63 -6.63 -1.42 5.46
N ASN A 64 -7.20 -1.11 4.28
CA ASN A 64 -8.20 -0.06 4.16
C ASN A 64 -9.51 -0.41 4.89
N VAL A 65 -9.94 -1.66 4.79
CA VAL A 65 -11.10 -2.21 5.49
C VAL A 65 -10.92 -2.07 7.01
N VAL A 66 -9.78 -2.52 7.53
CA VAL A 66 -9.43 -2.37 8.96
C VAL A 66 -9.34 -0.90 9.37
N ALA A 67 -8.76 -0.02 8.56
CA ALA A 67 -8.63 1.41 8.87
C ALA A 67 -9.98 2.14 8.98
N LEU A 68 -11.02 1.61 8.32
CA LEU A 68 -12.39 2.11 8.38
C LEU A 68 -13.21 1.50 9.53
N GLY A 69 -12.65 0.54 10.28
CA GLY A 69 -13.26 -0.02 11.49
C GLY A 69 -13.87 -1.40 11.34
N GLY A 70 -13.91 -2.01 10.14
CA GLY A 70 -14.48 -3.34 9.96
C GLY A 70 -14.10 -3.99 8.65
#